data_AF-A0A8T3Q4P7-F1
#
_entry.id   AF-A0A8T3Q4P7-F1
#
_cell.length_a   1.000
_cell.length_b   1.000
_cell.length_c   1.000
_cell.angle_alpha   90.00
_cell.angle_beta   90.00
_cell.angle_gamma   90.00
#
_symmetry.space_group_name_H-M   'P 1'
#
loop_
_entity.id
_entity.type
_entity.pdbx_description
1 polymer ?
#
loop_
_entity_poly.entity_id
_entity_poly.type
_entity_poly.pdbx_seq_one_letter_code
_entity_poly.pdbx_strand_id
1 'polypeptide(L)'
;MSIIASMARVSSPVFVGRAAELEQLGHALKSATDHRAATRFVGGDAGIGKTRLISEFMTAARESGSHVLIGDCLQLGEAGLPYAPFVGALRPLLRSVPADQLEELIGPGRPELSQLLPDLGPERGGSAPGAA
;
A
#
# COMPACT_ATOMS: atom_id res chain seq x y z
N MET A 1 0.05 -19.79 22.28
CA MET A 1 1.47 -19.51 22.01
C MET A 1 1.80 -20.13 20.65
N SER A 2 1.56 -19.43 19.53
CA SER A 2 1.66 -20.02 18.19
C SER A 2 3.09 -19.90 17.65
N ILE A 3 3.71 -21.05 17.40
CA ILE A 3 4.99 -21.22 16.73
C ILE A 3 4.70 -21.21 15.23
N ILE A 4 4.91 -20.06 14.56
CA ILE A 4 5.10 -20.04 13.12
C ILE A 4 6.61 -19.89 12.91
N ALA A 5 7.29 -21.03 12.73
CA ALA A 5 8.66 -21.04 12.29
C ALA A 5 8.75 -20.36 10.91
N SER A 6 9.46 -19.25 10.84
CA SER A 6 9.78 -18.55 9.58
C SER A 6 10.60 -19.49 8.70
N MET A 7 9.97 -20.08 7.67
CA MET A 7 10.73 -20.68 6.57
C MET A 7 11.44 -19.54 5.84
N ALA A 8 12.75 -19.41 6.05
CA ALA A 8 13.58 -18.53 5.25
C ALA A 8 13.52 -19.02 3.79
N ARG A 9 12.79 -18.29 2.94
CA ARG A 9 12.82 -18.55 1.50
C ARG A 9 14.19 -18.10 0.98
N VAL A 10 15.02 -19.07 0.60
CA VAL A 10 16.28 -18.81 -0.09
C VAL A 10 15.96 -18.27 -1.48
N SER A 11 16.40 -17.05 -1.78
CA SER A 11 16.29 -16.47 -3.12
C SER A 11 17.61 -15.81 -3.51
N SER A 12 17.91 -15.79 -4.80
CA SER A 12 19.10 -15.10 -5.32
C SER A 12 19.05 -13.61 -4.93
N PRO A 13 20.17 -13.00 -4.51
CA PRO A 13 20.22 -11.56 -4.31
C PRO A 13 20.13 -10.81 -5.64
N VAL A 14 20.55 -11.43 -6.75
CA VAL A 14 20.56 -10.82 -8.08
C VAL A 14 19.20 -11.00 -8.74
N PHE A 15 18.59 -9.88 -9.16
CA PHE A 15 17.41 -9.86 -10.01
C PHE A 15 17.83 -9.95 -11.47
N VAL A 16 17.35 -10.96 -12.20
CA VAL A 16 17.73 -11.23 -13.58
C VAL A 16 16.50 -11.23 -14.48
N GLY A 17 16.61 -10.53 -15.61
CA GLY A 17 15.52 -10.37 -16.56
C GLY A 17 14.42 -9.44 -16.04
N ARG A 18 13.28 -9.43 -16.74
CA ARG A 18 12.08 -8.66 -16.37
C ARG A 18 12.22 -7.13 -16.35
N ALA A 19 13.23 -6.61 -17.06
CA ALA A 19 13.48 -5.17 -17.15
C ALA A 19 12.29 -4.42 -17.77
N ALA A 20 11.66 -4.99 -18.81
CA ALA A 20 10.50 -4.40 -19.46
C ALA A 20 9.30 -4.29 -18.51
N GLU A 21 9.06 -5.31 -17.68
CA GLU A 21 7.98 -5.29 -16.69
C GLU A 21 8.24 -4.30 -15.56
N LEU A 22 9.49 -4.18 -15.10
CA LEU A 22 9.88 -3.13 -14.15
C LEU A 22 9.71 -1.73 -14.74
N GLU A 23 10.10 -1.54 -15.99
CA GLU A 23 9.93 -0.27 -16.71
C GLU A 23 8.44 0.09 -16.83
N GLN A 24 7.57 -0.87 -17.16
CA GLN A 24 6.12 -0.66 -17.20
C GLN A 24 5.52 -0.25 -15.85
N LEU A 25 6.00 -0.85 -14.75
CA LEU A 25 5.59 -0.45 -13.40
C LEU A 25 6.14 0.93 -13.04
N GLY A 26 7.39 1.23 -13.41
CA GLY A 26 8.01 2.55 -13.23
C GLY A 26 7.26 3.66 -13.98
N HIS A 27 6.80 3.41 -15.21
CA HIS A 27 5.95 4.34 -15.95
C HIS A 27 4.60 4.58 -15.27
N ALA A 28 4.01 3.55 -14.65
CA ALA A 28 2.79 3.69 -13.89
C ALA A 28 3.01 4.57 -12.65
N LEU A 29 4.11 4.37 -11.93
CA LEU A 29 4.49 5.20 -10.78
C LEU A 29 4.70 6.65 -11.19
N LYS A 30 5.45 6.90 -12.28
CA LYS A 30 5.67 8.25 -12.81
C LYS A 30 4.36 8.93 -13.23
N SER A 31 3.43 8.19 -13.81
CA SER A 31 2.11 8.74 -14.16
C SER A 31 1.32 9.13 -12.91
N ALA A 32 1.42 8.33 -11.83
CA ALA A 32 0.77 8.62 -10.56
C ALA A 32 1.35 9.89 -9.90
N THR A 33 2.66 10.13 -9.99
CA THR A 33 3.29 11.37 -9.52
C THR A 33 2.82 12.60 -10.33
N ASP A 34 2.43 12.40 -11.60
CA ASP A 34 1.80 13.43 -12.43
C ASP A 34 0.27 13.53 -12.21
N HIS A 35 -0.21 13.13 -11.02
CA HIS A 35 -1.63 13.11 -10.63
C HIS A 35 -2.55 12.26 -11.53
N ARG A 36 -2.02 11.27 -12.25
CA ARG A 36 -2.79 10.34 -13.07
C ARG A 36 -2.72 8.93 -12.48
N ALA A 37 -3.73 8.59 -11.68
CA ALA A 37 -3.85 7.28 -11.06
C ALA A 37 -3.83 6.15 -12.12
N ALA A 38 -3.13 5.06 -11.80
CA ALA A 38 -2.98 3.92 -12.69
C ALA A 38 -3.05 2.61 -11.90
N THR A 39 -3.78 1.63 -12.45
CA THR A 39 -3.83 0.28 -11.91
C THR A 39 -3.05 -0.66 -12.83
N ARG A 40 -2.32 -1.62 -12.23
CA ARG A 40 -1.58 -2.66 -12.94
C ARG A 40 -1.87 -4.02 -12.31
N PHE A 41 -2.07 -5.03 -13.15
CA PHE A 41 -2.27 -6.41 -12.72
C PHE A 41 -1.07 -7.25 -13.15
N VAL A 42 -0.45 -7.95 -12.20
CA VAL A 42 0.70 -8.83 -12.46
C VAL A 42 0.24 -10.28 -12.42
N GLY A 43 -0.08 -10.80 -13.61
CA GLY A 43 -0.36 -12.22 -13.83
C GLY A 43 0.89 -13.03 -14.20
N GLY A 44 0.76 -14.35 -14.16
CA GLY A 44 1.81 -15.28 -14.61
C GLY A 44 1.84 -16.56 -13.78
N ASP A 45 2.67 -17.52 -14.20
CA ASP A 45 2.71 -18.85 -13.61
C ASP A 45 3.27 -18.87 -12.18
N ALA A 46 2.95 -19.92 -11.42
CA ALA A 46 3.54 -20.13 -10.12
C ALA A 46 5.07 -20.25 -10.24
N GLY A 47 5.81 -19.59 -9.35
CA GLY A 47 7.28 -19.63 -9.38
C GLY A 47 7.96 -18.72 -10.39
N ILE A 48 7.25 -18.05 -11.31
CA ILE A 48 7.86 -17.15 -12.33
C ILE A 48 8.47 -15.85 -11.77
N GLY A 49 8.48 -15.67 -10.45
CA GLY A 49 9.10 -14.51 -9.80
C GLY A 49 8.20 -13.28 -9.66
N LYS A 50 6.87 -13.39 -9.74
CA LYS A 50 5.93 -12.26 -9.54
C LYS A 50 6.18 -11.50 -8.22
N THR A 51 6.31 -12.24 -7.11
CA THR A 51 6.60 -11.65 -5.80
C THR A 51 7.94 -10.93 -5.80
N ARG A 52 8.95 -11.48 -6.50
CA ARG A 52 10.26 -10.83 -6.61
C ARG A 52 10.17 -9.54 -7.42
N LEU A 53 9.51 -9.58 -8.59
CA LEU A 53 9.26 -8.40 -9.43
C LEU A 53 8.58 -7.26 -8.65
N ILE A 54 7.50 -7.57 -7.93
CA ILE A 54 6.79 -6.57 -7.11
C ILE A 54 7.69 -6.07 -5.97
N SER A 55 8.49 -6.95 -5.36
CA SER A 55 9.41 -6.54 -4.29
C SER A 55 10.49 -5.58 -4.79
N GLU A 56 11.08 -5.84 -5.96
CA GLU A 56 12.05 -4.94 -6.60
C GLU A 56 11.44 -3.58 -6.92
N PHE A 57 10.26 -3.58 -7.54
CA PHE A 57 9.53 -2.34 -7.83
C PHE A 57 9.23 -1.55 -6.56
N MET A 58 8.79 -2.21 -5.49
CA MET A 58 8.51 -1.57 -4.20
C MET A 58 9.78 -1.01 -3.54
N THR A 59 10.93 -1.66 -3.66
CA THR A 59 12.21 -1.12 -3.19
C THR A 59 12.54 0.17 -3.92
N ALA A 60 12.52 0.15 -5.26
CA ALA A 60 12.78 1.35 -6.07
C ALA A 60 11.78 2.48 -5.80
N ALA A 61 10.49 2.16 -5.61
CA ALA A 61 9.47 3.14 -5.27
C ALA A 61 9.75 3.82 -3.92
N ARG A 62 10.15 3.06 -2.89
CA ARG A 62 10.54 3.63 -1.59
C ARG A 62 11.77 4.51 -1.71
N GLU A 63 12.78 4.09 -2.47
CA GLU A 63 14.01 4.86 -2.71
C GLU A 63 13.71 6.19 -3.43
N SER A 64 12.68 6.22 -4.28
CA SER A 64 12.17 7.46 -4.90
C SER A 64 11.30 8.32 -3.97
N GLY A 65 11.14 7.95 -2.70
CA GLY A 65 10.35 8.70 -1.72
C GLY A 65 8.84 8.42 -1.74
N SER A 66 8.38 7.41 -2.48
CA SER A 66 6.96 7.05 -2.51
C SER A 66 6.56 6.21 -1.28
N HIS A 67 5.36 6.47 -0.75
CA HIS A 67 4.75 5.59 0.25
C HIS A 67 4.30 4.27 -0.40
N VAL A 68 4.78 3.15 0.15
CA VAL A 68 4.40 1.80 -0.30
C VAL A 68 3.57 1.11 0.76
N LEU A 69 2.32 0.81 0.42
CA LEU A 69 1.35 0.13 1.28
C LEU A 69 1.10 -1.28 0.74
N ILE A 70 1.03 -2.27 1.64
CA ILE A 70 0.87 -3.68 1.29
C ILE A 70 -0.35 -4.23 2.00
N GLY A 71 -1.25 -4.84 1.23
CA GLY A 71 -2.46 -5.50 1.73
C GLY A 71 -2.50 -6.95 1.28
N ASP A 72 -2.99 -7.83 2.15
CA ASP A 72 -3.09 -9.26 1.88
C ASP A 72 -4.53 -9.67 1.54
N CYS A 73 -4.70 -10.25 0.35
CA CYS A 73 -5.95 -10.89 -0.07
C CYS A 73 -5.99 -12.33 0.44
N LEU A 74 -6.32 -12.49 1.72
CA LEU A 74 -6.48 -13.82 2.33
C LEU A 74 -7.91 -14.33 2.14
N GLN A 75 -8.02 -15.62 1.80
CA GLN A 75 -9.31 -16.31 1.81
C GLN A 75 -9.72 -16.57 3.28
N LEU A 76 -10.46 -15.64 3.86
CA LEU A 76 -10.99 -15.74 5.22
C LEU A 76 -12.45 -16.20 5.17
N GLY A 77 -12.67 -17.50 5.35
CA GLY A 77 -14.01 -18.10 5.24
C GLY A 77 -14.58 -18.07 3.81
N GLU A 78 -15.88 -18.33 3.68
CA GLU A 78 -16.52 -18.47 2.36
C GLU A 78 -16.70 -17.13 1.63
N ALA A 79 -16.97 -16.04 2.34
CA ALA A 79 -17.24 -14.74 1.73
C ALA A 79 -16.01 -13.80 1.67
N GLY A 80 -14.97 -14.07 2.46
CA GLY A 80 -13.91 -13.08 2.71
C GLY A 80 -14.45 -11.83 3.42
N LEU A 81 -13.55 -10.90 3.74
CA LEU A 81 -13.94 -9.58 4.24
C LEU A 81 -13.74 -8.54 3.14
N PRO A 82 -14.81 -7.87 2.66
CA PRO A 82 -14.70 -6.81 1.68
C PRO A 82 -13.69 -5.76 2.13
N TYR A 83 -12.86 -5.30 1.19
CA TYR A 83 -11.83 -4.29 1.41
C TYR A 83 -10.77 -4.60 2.48
N ALA A 84 -10.74 -5.81 3.07
CA ALA A 84 -9.73 -6.19 4.05
C ALA A 84 -8.28 -5.97 3.57
N PRO A 85 -7.91 -6.22 2.29
CA PRO A 85 -6.58 -5.90 1.79
C PRO A 85 -6.27 -4.40 1.89
N PHE A 86 -7.22 -3.53 1.53
CA PHE A 86 -7.04 -2.08 1.59
C PHE A 86 -6.98 -1.57 3.03
N VAL A 87 -7.86 -2.06 3.91
CA VAL A 87 -7.83 -1.72 5.35
C VAL A 87 -6.51 -2.17 5.99
N GLY A 88 -6.05 -3.37 5.67
CA GLY A 88 -4.76 -3.90 6.12
C GLY A 88 -3.58 -3.05 5.63
N ALA A 89 -3.63 -2.57 4.39
CA ALA A 89 -2.61 -1.72 3.80
C ALA A 89 -2.57 -0.29 4.37
N LEU A 90 -3.73 0.29 4.68
CA LEU A 90 -3.86 1.68 5.13
C LEU A 90 -3.63 1.85 6.63
N ARG A 91 -3.96 0.87 7.47
CA ARG A 91 -3.75 0.96 8.93
C ARG A 91 -2.30 1.27 9.35
N PRO A 92 -1.26 0.66 8.76
CA PRO A 92 0.13 1.03 9.04
C PRO A 92 0.45 2.48 8.69
N LEU A 93 -0.15 3.05 7.63
CA LEU A 93 0.03 4.45 7.25
C LEU A 93 -0.44 5.37 8.38
N LEU A 94 -1.63 5.13 8.93
CA LEU A 94 -2.20 5.93 10.03
C LEU A 94 -1.31 6.00 11.29
N ARG A 95 -0.47 4.97 11.50
CA ARG A 95 0.42 4.86 12.67
C ARG A 95 1.82 5.41 12.41
N SER A 96 2.22 5.51 11.14
CA SER A 96 3.59 5.85 10.75
C SER A 96 3.75 7.28 10.22
N VAL A 97 2.65 7.91 9.81
CA VAL A 97 2.66 9.28 9.28
C VAL A 97 2.17 10.27 10.35
N PRO A 98 2.89 11.39 10.56
CA PRO A 98 2.44 12.49 11.41
C PRO A 98 1.07 13.03 10.98
N ALA A 99 0.28 13.53 11.94
CA ALA A 99 -1.12 13.91 11.69
C ALA A 99 -1.27 15.00 10.61
N ASP A 100 -0.36 15.97 10.57
CA ASP A 100 -0.31 17.04 9.57
C ASP A 100 -0.10 16.51 8.15
N GLN A 101 0.87 15.60 7.97
CA GLN A 101 1.12 14.95 6.68
C GLN A 101 -0.01 13.99 6.29
N LEU A 102 -0.64 13.36 7.29
CA LEU A 102 -1.74 12.45 7.05
C LEU A 102 -2.97 13.17 6.49
N GLU A 103 -3.27 14.38 6.97
CA GLU A 103 -4.36 15.20 6.40
C GLU A 103 -4.07 15.55 4.93
N GLU A 104 -2.83 15.91 4.59
CA GLU A 104 -2.44 16.20 3.20
C GLU A 104 -2.60 14.98 2.28
N LEU A 105 -2.20 13.79 2.76
CA LEU A 105 -2.30 12.54 2.00
C LEU A 105 -3.73 12.06 1.79
N ILE A 106 -4.59 12.21 2.80
CA ILE A 106 -5.98 11.75 2.75
C ILE A 106 -6.87 12.73 2.00
N GLY A 107 -6.62 14.02 2.22
CA GLY A 107 -7.33 15.13 1.59
C GLY A 107 -8.85 14.93 1.59
N PRO A 108 -9.53 15.13 0.43
CA PRO A 108 -10.98 15.10 0.36
C PRO A 108 -11.59 13.70 0.56
N GLY A 109 -10.80 12.63 0.55
CA GLY A 109 -11.29 11.26 0.72
C GLY A 109 -11.51 10.84 2.18
N ARG A 110 -11.33 11.76 3.14
CA ARG A 110 -11.47 11.46 4.57
C ARG A 110 -12.83 10.88 4.94
N PRO A 111 -13.98 11.44 4.52
CA PRO A 111 -15.28 10.92 4.92
C PRO A 111 -15.50 9.46 4.49
N GLU A 112 -15.08 9.10 3.29
CA GLU A 112 -15.17 7.75 2.74
C GLU A 112 -14.19 6.80 3.44
N LEU A 113 -12.95 7.24 3.67
CA LEU A 113 -11.94 6.44 4.34
C LEU A 113 -12.27 6.20 5.82
N SER A 114 -12.91 7.13 6.52
CA SER A 114 -13.34 6.94 7.91
C SER A 114 -14.42 5.87 8.07
N GLN A 115 -15.17 5.54 7.01
CA GLN A 115 -16.10 4.40 7.02
C GLN A 115 -15.36 3.06 7.01
N LEU A 116 -14.21 2.98 6.35
CA LEU A 116 -13.37 1.78 6.26
C LEU A 116 -12.34 1.71 7.40
N LEU A 117 -11.92 2.86 7.90
CA LEU A 117 -10.87 3.05 8.90
C LEU A 117 -11.40 3.92 10.05
N PRO A 118 -12.16 3.34 11.00
CA PRO A 118 -12.71 4.11 12.12
C PRO A 118 -11.66 4.88 12.93
N ASP A 119 -10.43 4.36 12.98
CA ASP A 119 -9.28 4.98 13.65
C ASP A 119 -8.89 6.35 13.08
N LEU A 120 -9.31 6.67 11.85
CA LEU A 120 -9.09 7.97 11.22
C LEU A 120 -9.91 9.08 11.91
N GLY A 121 -11.09 8.74 12.45
CA GLY A 121 -12.04 9.70 13.01
C GLY A 121 -12.65 10.64 11.96
N PRO A 122 -13.66 11.45 12.33
CA PRO A 122 -14.17 12.49 11.44
C PRO A 122 -13.11 13.57 11.16
N GLU A 123 -13.38 14.46 10.20
CA GLU A 123 -12.62 15.70 9.97
C GLU A 123 -12.22 16.34 11.30
N ARG A 124 -10.91 16.51 11.54
CA ARG A 124 -10.45 17.37 12.63
C ARG A 124 -10.70 18.80 12.18
N GLY A 125 -11.95 19.23 12.25
CA GLY A 125 -12.34 20.61 11.97
C GLY A 125 -11.39 21.56 12.68
N GLY A 126 -10.89 22.54 11.93
CA GLY A 126 -9.97 23.54 12.44
C GLY A 126 -10.43 24.08 13.80
N SER A 127 -9.48 24.30 14.70
CA SER A 127 -9.72 24.99 15.95
C SER A 127 -10.49 26.28 15.65
N ALA A 128 -11.77 26.30 15.98
CA ALA A 128 -12.42 27.57 16.30
C ALA A 128 -11.69 28.11 17.54
N PRO A 129 -11.21 29.37 17.54
CA PRO A 129 -10.80 30.02 18.77
C PRO A 129 -11.99 30.07 19.73
N GLY A 130 -11.69 29.88 21.01
CA GLY A 130 -12.66 29.65 22.06
C GLY A 130 -13.69 30.76 22.30
N ALA A 131 -14.66 30.38 23.12
CA ALA A 131 -15.70 31.19 23.69
C ALA A 131 -15.21 32.53 24.27
N ALA A 132 -15.97 33.58 23.99
CA ALA A 132 -16.48 34.56 24.96
C ALA A 132 -17.67 35.30 24.34
#